data_AF-A0A3C1PDK1-F1
#
_entry.id   AF-A0A3C1PDK1-F1
#
_cell.length_a   1.000
_cell.length_b   1.000
_cell.length_c   1.000
_cell.angle_alpha   90.00
_cell.angle_beta   90.00
_cell.angle_gamma   90.00
#
_symmetry.space_group_name_H-M   'P 1'
#
loop_
_entity.id
_entity.type
_entity.pdbx_description
1 polymer ?
#
loop_
_entity_poly.entity_id
_entity_poly.type
_entity_poly.pdbx_seq_one_letter_code
_entity_poly.pdbx_strand_id
1 'polypeptide(L)'
;MTKFPNIFQAFLLTGCFGIGSIFLSLSSVKAQDPIDIPVPVIQGTPAQTYTPGAWQPVARINPNQPVTVTILNQTGYNLETGLTTGKTNTQIAPGGSFTINNVPVNSDIVINSIARAAVLDYRIDVQDNLVNVTVKTAAGVAGDNAINIQDTGAIYIY
;
A
#
# COMPACT_ATOMS: atom_id res chain seq x y z
N MET A 1 61.55 -32.35 -20.72
CA MET A 1 62.17 -33.59 -21.24
C MET A 1 61.10 -34.41 -21.97
N THR A 2 61.51 -35.36 -22.83
CA THR A 2 60.78 -36.58 -23.32
C THR A 2 59.24 -36.63 -23.18
N LYS A 3 58.47 -36.62 -24.28
CA LYS A 3 58.16 -37.76 -25.20
C LYS A 3 57.53 -39.00 -24.51
N PHE A 4 56.26 -39.31 -24.87
CA PHE A 4 55.67 -40.59 -25.38
C PHE A 4 56.02 -41.97 -24.73
N PRO A 5 55.29 -43.10 -25.00
CA PRO A 5 53.98 -43.28 -25.69
C PRO A 5 52.94 -44.24 -25.02
N ASN A 6 51.68 -44.07 -25.43
CA ASN A 6 50.70 -45.06 -25.92
C ASN A 6 50.96 -46.60 -25.79
N ILE A 7 50.03 -47.32 -25.12
CA ILE A 7 49.69 -48.77 -25.24
C ILE A 7 48.17 -48.84 -24.94
N PHE A 8 47.19 -49.30 -25.74
CA PHE A 8 47.01 -50.19 -26.91
C PHE A 8 46.66 -51.67 -26.59
N GLN A 9 45.72 -52.25 -27.36
CA GLN A 9 45.07 -53.59 -27.23
C GLN A 9 43.96 -53.67 -26.14
N ALA A 10 42.88 -54.47 -26.27
CA ALA A 10 42.43 -55.42 -27.30
C ALA A 10 40.85 -55.43 -27.37
N PHE A 11 40.18 -55.60 -28.53
CA PHE A 11 39.63 -56.87 -29.10
C PHE A 11 38.61 -57.62 -28.19
N LEU A 12 37.38 -58.02 -28.58
CA LEU A 12 36.56 -57.91 -29.83
C LEU A 12 35.08 -57.50 -29.45
N LEU A 13 33.91 -57.90 -30.00
CA LEU A 13 33.42 -58.80 -31.08
C LEU A 13 31.94 -58.46 -31.47
N THR A 14 31.48 -58.87 -32.67
CA THR A 14 30.07 -59.15 -33.08
C THR A 14 29.03 -58.01 -33.27
N GLY A 15 28.14 -58.17 -34.28
CA GLY A 15 26.82 -57.50 -34.38
C GLY A 15 26.72 -56.48 -35.54
N CYS A 16 26.43 -56.82 -36.80
CA CYS A 16 25.28 -57.53 -37.41
C CYS A 16 23.96 -56.74 -37.44
N PHE A 17 23.60 -56.22 -38.63
CA PHE A 17 22.33 -55.55 -39.01
C PHE A 17 22.03 -54.24 -38.22
N GLY A 18 21.47 -53.17 -38.78
CA GLY A 18 20.69 -53.00 -40.01
C GLY A 18 19.44 -52.15 -39.67
N ILE A 19 18.69 -51.69 -40.68
CA ILE A 19 17.47 -50.84 -40.54
C ILE A 19 17.77 -49.35 -40.29
N GLY A 20 16.92 -48.48 -40.84
CA GLY A 20 17.26 -47.08 -41.14
C GLY A 20 17.08 -46.05 -40.01
N SER A 21 17.93 -45.03 -40.03
CA SER A 21 17.87 -43.86 -39.14
C SER A 21 16.75 -42.90 -39.52
N ILE A 22 15.63 -42.94 -38.79
CA ILE A 22 14.63 -41.86 -38.83
C ILE A 22 15.17 -40.69 -37.98
N PHE A 23 15.45 -39.55 -38.62
CA PHE A 23 15.80 -38.33 -37.91
C PHE A 23 14.55 -37.73 -37.24
N LEU A 24 14.35 -38.04 -35.97
CA LEU A 24 13.42 -37.31 -35.11
C LEU A 24 14.04 -35.97 -34.70
N SER A 25 13.66 -34.91 -35.41
CA SER A 25 14.03 -33.54 -35.05
C SER A 25 13.30 -33.11 -33.77
N LEU A 26 14.01 -33.16 -32.64
CA LEU A 26 13.58 -32.53 -31.39
C LEU A 26 13.61 -31.00 -31.55
N SER A 27 12.46 -30.40 -31.86
CA SER A 27 12.28 -28.95 -31.84
C SER A 27 12.20 -28.47 -30.38
N SER A 28 13.28 -27.83 -29.91
CA SER A 28 13.35 -27.23 -28.58
C SER A 28 12.32 -26.11 -28.41
N VAL A 29 11.16 -26.43 -27.83
CA VAL A 29 10.22 -25.42 -27.32
C VAL A 29 10.93 -24.65 -26.21
N LYS A 30 11.13 -23.35 -26.41
CA LYS A 30 11.56 -22.46 -25.32
C LYS A 30 10.42 -22.35 -24.31
N ALA A 31 10.74 -22.44 -23.02
CA ALA A 31 9.83 -22.01 -21.98
C ALA A 31 9.50 -20.52 -22.21
N GLN A 32 8.22 -20.20 -22.19
CA GLN A 32 7.74 -18.82 -22.21
C GLN A 32 7.86 -18.26 -20.80
N ASP A 33 8.56 -17.14 -20.63
CA ASP A 33 8.65 -16.47 -19.33
C ASP A 33 7.25 -16.08 -18.82
N PRO A 34 6.98 -16.19 -17.51
CA PRO A 34 5.68 -15.84 -16.95
C PRO A 34 5.40 -14.35 -17.20
N ILE A 35 4.26 -14.06 -17.83
CA ILE A 35 3.85 -12.70 -18.15
C ILE A 35 3.46 -12.01 -16.83
N ASP A 36 4.28 -11.05 -16.40
CA ASP A 36 3.96 -10.15 -15.29
C ASP A 36 2.88 -9.16 -15.74
N ILE A 37 1.62 -9.59 -15.66
CA ILE A 37 0.46 -8.78 -16.01
C ILE A 37 0.23 -7.78 -14.86
N PRO A 38 0.39 -6.46 -15.06
CA PRO A 38 0.13 -5.49 -14.02
C PRO A 38 -1.37 -5.50 -13.70
N VAL A 39 -1.74 -6.12 -12.57
CA VAL A 39 -3.12 -6.16 -12.09
C VAL A 39 -3.55 -4.71 -11.79
N PRO A 40 -4.60 -4.19 -12.47
CA PRO A 40 -5.08 -2.85 -12.17
C PRO A 40 -5.61 -2.83 -10.73
N VAL A 41 -5.04 -1.97 -9.88
CA VAL A 41 -5.64 -1.66 -8.58
C VAL A 41 -6.93 -0.91 -8.86
N ILE A 42 -8.06 -1.62 -8.82
CA ILE A 42 -9.38 -1.04 -9.07
C ILE A 42 -9.77 -0.18 -7.86
N GLN A 43 -9.28 1.06 -7.85
CA GLN A 43 -9.85 2.12 -7.03
C GLN A 43 -11.33 2.24 -7.43
N GLY A 44 -12.22 1.79 -6.55
CA GLY A 44 -13.63 1.55 -6.88
C GLY A 44 -14.28 2.78 -7.49
N THR A 45 -14.99 2.58 -8.61
CA THR A 45 -15.69 3.68 -9.30
C THR A 45 -16.65 4.37 -8.33
N PRO A 46 -16.58 5.71 -8.18
CA PRO A 46 -17.52 6.45 -7.36
C PRO A 46 -18.96 6.13 -7.76
N ALA A 47 -19.79 5.88 -6.75
CA ALA A 47 -21.21 5.60 -6.97
C ALA A 47 -21.84 6.73 -7.80
N GLN A 48 -22.71 6.39 -8.75
CA GLN A 48 -23.33 7.37 -9.67
C GLN A 48 -24.23 8.40 -8.96
N THR A 49 -24.44 8.24 -7.65
CA THR A 49 -25.16 9.13 -6.74
C THR A 49 -24.23 10.00 -5.87
N TYR A 50 -22.91 9.94 -6.05
CA TYR A 50 -21.94 10.73 -5.28
C TYR A 50 -21.98 12.21 -5.69
N THR A 51 -22.59 13.03 -4.83
CA THR A 51 -22.56 14.49 -4.91
C THR A 51 -21.68 15.02 -3.78
N PRO A 52 -20.53 15.67 -4.07
CA PRO A 52 -19.65 16.22 -3.03
C PRO A 52 -20.37 17.18 -2.08
N GLY A 53 -20.11 17.06 -0.78
CA GLY A 53 -20.66 17.93 0.26
C GLY A 53 -20.34 17.42 1.67
N ALA A 54 -20.54 18.27 2.69
CA ALA A 54 -20.12 18.06 4.08
C ALA A 54 -20.70 16.81 4.81
N TRP A 55 -21.57 16.04 4.15
CA TRP A 55 -22.19 14.82 4.69
C TRP A 55 -21.86 13.57 3.85
N GLN A 56 -20.88 13.65 2.95
CA GLN A 56 -20.34 12.48 2.25
C GLN A 56 -19.05 11.98 2.93
N PRO A 57 -18.83 10.65 3.00
CA PRO A 57 -17.57 10.11 3.49
C PRO A 57 -16.46 10.35 2.46
N VAL A 58 -15.31 10.82 2.93
CA VAL A 58 -14.14 11.10 2.09
C VAL A 58 -13.32 9.85 1.78
N ALA A 59 -13.43 8.82 2.62
CA ALA A 59 -12.82 7.51 2.42
C ALA A 59 -13.63 6.40 3.12
N ARG A 60 -13.25 5.14 2.89
CA ARG A 60 -13.82 3.95 3.56
C ARG A 60 -12.74 2.93 3.92
N ILE A 61 -12.95 2.20 5.02
CA ILE A 61 -12.16 1.07 5.51
C ILE A 61 -13.05 -0.14 5.76
N ASN A 62 -12.48 -1.32 6.06
CA ASN A 62 -13.23 -2.47 6.56
C ASN A 62 -13.43 -2.36 8.09
N PRO A 63 -14.67 -2.14 8.60
CA PRO A 63 -14.89 -1.93 10.03
C PRO A 63 -14.71 -3.21 10.87
N ASN A 64 -14.61 -4.38 10.24
CA ASN A 64 -14.40 -5.67 10.90
C ASN A 64 -12.91 -6.02 11.08
N GLN A 65 -12.00 -5.08 10.77
CA GLN A 65 -10.56 -5.23 10.91
C GLN A 65 -9.99 -4.06 11.74
N PRO A 66 -8.87 -4.24 12.46
CA PRO A 66 -8.21 -3.13 13.15
C PRO A 66 -7.88 -1.99 12.19
N VAL A 67 -8.09 -0.75 12.61
CA VAL A 67 -7.73 0.45 11.83
C VAL A 67 -6.45 1.06 12.42
N THR A 68 -5.50 1.40 11.56
CA THR A 68 -4.31 2.19 11.93
C THR A 68 -4.34 3.52 11.17
N VAL A 69 -4.14 4.62 11.89
CA VAL A 69 -4.15 5.97 11.32
C VAL A 69 -2.78 6.60 11.52
N THR A 70 -2.15 7.05 10.43
CA THR A 70 -0.88 7.80 10.46
C THR A 70 -1.13 9.24 10.01
N ILE A 71 -0.84 10.19 10.91
CA ILE A 71 -1.01 11.63 10.70
C ILE A 71 0.36 12.21 10.37
N LEU A 72 0.50 12.84 9.19
CA LEU A 72 1.68 13.54 8.72
C LEU A 72 1.43 15.05 8.75
N ASN A 73 2.25 15.78 9.51
CA ASN A 73 2.17 17.23 9.60
C ASN A 73 2.98 17.89 8.45
N GLN A 74 2.29 18.33 7.39
CA GLN A 74 2.86 19.16 6.33
C GLN A 74 2.54 20.66 6.53
N THR A 75 2.19 21.09 7.74
CA THR A 75 2.05 22.50 8.10
C THR A 75 3.39 23.10 8.54
N GLY A 76 3.44 24.43 8.65
CA GLY A 76 4.55 25.16 9.29
C GLY A 76 4.45 25.27 10.82
N TYR A 77 3.50 24.57 11.46
CA TYR A 77 3.20 24.72 12.89
C TYR A 77 3.26 23.39 13.63
N ASN A 78 3.44 23.42 14.96
CA ASN A 78 3.18 22.24 15.79
C ASN A 78 1.67 21.98 15.79
N LEU A 79 1.28 20.73 15.53
CA LEU A 79 -0.08 20.24 15.73
C LEU A 79 -0.18 19.56 17.10
N GLU A 80 -1.39 19.52 17.65
CA GLU A 80 -1.79 18.69 18.79
C GLU A 80 -2.95 17.79 18.36
N THR A 81 -2.87 16.49 18.63
CA THR A 81 -3.89 15.51 18.23
C THR A 81 -4.20 14.48 19.32
N GLY A 82 -5.44 14.00 19.36
CA GLY A 82 -5.87 12.94 20.25
C GLY A 82 -7.25 12.37 19.90
N LEU A 83 -7.60 11.23 20.49
CA LEU A 83 -8.92 10.61 20.36
C LEU A 83 -9.92 11.22 21.36
N THR A 84 -11.14 11.53 20.93
CA THR A 84 -12.25 11.94 21.83
C THR A 84 -12.60 10.87 22.87
N THR A 85 -12.26 9.62 22.59
CA THR A 85 -12.51 8.44 23.44
C THR A 85 -11.39 8.11 24.44
N GLY A 86 -10.30 8.90 24.50
CA GLY A 86 -9.12 8.53 25.30
C GLY A 86 -8.22 9.69 25.75
N LYS A 87 -7.04 9.35 26.29
CA LYS A 87 -6.02 10.32 26.74
C LYS A 87 -4.68 10.11 26.05
N THR A 88 -4.51 10.79 24.92
CA THR A 88 -3.20 11.07 24.31
C THR A 88 -3.32 12.35 23.49
N ASN A 89 -2.99 13.48 24.10
CA ASN A 89 -2.69 14.70 23.36
C ASN A 89 -1.22 14.60 22.92
N THR A 90 -1.00 14.10 21.70
CA THR A 90 0.33 14.02 21.09
C THR A 90 0.61 15.29 20.31
N GLN A 91 1.80 15.88 20.48
CA GLN A 91 2.27 16.96 19.63
C GLN A 91 3.02 16.41 18.41
N ILE A 92 2.72 16.94 17.22
CA ILE A 92 3.41 16.62 15.97
C ILE A 92 4.12 17.87 15.48
N ALA A 93 5.45 17.88 15.46
CA ALA A 93 6.26 18.97 14.90
C ALA A 93 6.11 19.05 13.36
N PRO A 94 6.38 20.21 12.72
CA PRO A 94 6.45 20.35 11.27
C PRO A 94 7.31 19.27 10.60
N GLY A 95 6.77 18.61 9.57
CA GLY A 95 7.42 17.49 8.88
C GLY A 95 7.40 16.16 9.63
N GLY A 96 6.98 16.14 10.90
CA GLY A 96 6.85 14.93 11.71
C GLY A 96 5.54 14.18 11.47
N SER A 97 5.45 12.97 12.01
CA SER A 97 4.25 12.15 11.98
C SER A 97 3.94 11.47 13.31
N PHE A 98 2.70 11.02 13.48
CA PHE A 98 2.24 10.21 14.61
C PHE A 98 1.29 9.11 14.12
N THR A 99 1.41 7.90 14.67
CA THR A 99 0.59 6.75 14.29
C THR A 99 -0.22 6.24 15.48
N ILE A 100 -1.54 6.16 15.29
CA ILE A 100 -2.48 5.56 16.24
C ILE A 100 -2.84 4.16 15.71
N ASN A 101 -2.51 3.12 16.46
CA ASN A 101 -2.81 1.73 16.11
C ASN A 101 -4.08 1.27 16.84
N ASN A 102 -4.92 0.48 16.17
CA ASN A 102 -6.20 -0.02 16.70
C ASN A 102 -7.16 1.11 17.11
N VAL A 103 -7.37 2.08 16.21
CA VAL A 103 -8.34 3.18 16.43
C VAL A 103 -9.74 2.60 16.65
N PRO A 104 -10.45 2.99 17.72
CA PRO A 104 -11.81 2.52 17.97
C PRO A 104 -12.78 2.96 16.87
N VAL A 105 -13.74 2.10 16.53
CA VAL A 105 -14.93 2.53 15.76
C VAL A 105 -15.75 3.54 16.57
N ASN A 106 -16.44 4.43 15.86
CA ASN A 106 -17.18 5.57 16.43
C ASN A 106 -16.29 6.47 17.31
N SER A 107 -15.11 6.82 16.80
CA SER A 107 -14.20 7.78 17.46
C SER A 107 -13.74 8.89 16.52
N ASP A 108 -13.45 10.05 17.11
CA ASP A 108 -12.92 11.22 16.42
C ASP A 108 -11.46 11.42 16.79
N ILE A 109 -10.62 11.56 15.78
CA ILE A 109 -9.24 12.00 15.89
C ILE A 109 -9.25 13.51 15.70
N VAL A 110 -9.20 14.25 16.79
CA VAL A 110 -9.09 15.71 16.77
C VAL A 110 -7.65 16.09 16.41
N ILE A 111 -7.47 17.09 15.56
CA ILE A 111 -6.19 17.63 15.11
C ILE A 111 -6.29 19.16 15.12
N ASN A 112 -5.63 19.81 16.08
CA ASN A 112 -5.58 21.28 16.18
C ASN A 112 -4.17 21.78 15.87
N SER A 113 -4.05 23.02 15.38
CA SER A 113 -2.78 23.74 15.40
C SER A 113 -2.58 24.42 16.76
N ILE A 114 -1.36 24.33 17.30
CA ILE A 114 -0.96 25.09 18.50
C ILE A 114 -0.83 26.59 18.16
N ALA A 115 -0.59 26.92 16.89
CA ALA A 115 -0.69 28.30 16.40
C ALA A 115 -2.18 28.67 16.21
N ARG A 116 -2.65 29.66 16.99
CA ARG A 116 -4.05 30.10 17.00
C ARG A 116 -4.55 30.45 15.60
N ALA A 117 -5.75 29.95 15.27
CA ALA A 117 -6.51 30.25 14.05
C ALA A 117 -5.82 29.88 12.72
N ALA A 118 -4.85 28.97 12.71
CA ALA A 118 -4.41 28.33 11.47
C ALA A 118 -5.55 27.44 10.92
N VAL A 119 -5.98 27.70 9.68
CA VAL A 119 -6.95 26.85 8.97
C VAL A 119 -6.24 25.59 8.50
N LEU A 120 -6.78 24.43 8.82
CA LEU A 120 -6.22 23.14 8.43
C LEU A 120 -6.98 22.56 7.21
N ASP A 121 -6.26 21.80 6.40
CA ASP A 121 -6.75 21.04 5.26
C ASP A 121 -6.24 19.60 5.37
N TYR A 122 -7.09 18.63 4.99
CA TYR A 122 -6.91 17.22 5.28
C TYR A 122 -7.05 16.38 4.02
N ARG A 123 -5.93 15.83 3.55
CA ARG A 123 -5.94 14.77 2.54
C ARG A 123 -5.94 13.41 3.22
N ILE A 124 -6.94 12.59 2.91
CA ILE A 124 -7.08 11.21 3.38
C ILE A 124 -6.77 10.25 2.22
N ASP A 125 -5.75 9.39 2.39
CA ASP A 125 -5.43 8.29 1.48
C ASP A 125 -5.50 6.96 2.24
N VAL A 126 -6.33 6.02 1.78
CA VAL A 126 -6.52 4.71 2.44
C VAL A 126 -5.90 3.58 1.62
N GLN A 127 -5.20 2.68 2.30
CA GLN A 127 -4.67 1.43 1.74
C GLN A 127 -5.06 0.32 2.72
N ASP A 128 -5.94 -0.59 2.28
CA ASP A 128 -6.65 -1.55 3.14
C ASP A 128 -7.30 -0.87 4.37
N ASN A 129 -6.74 -1.08 5.57
CA ASN A 129 -7.16 -0.46 6.83
C ASN A 129 -6.10 0.52 7.41
N LEU A 130 -5.07 0.87 6.63
CA LEU A 130 -4.14 1.95 6.93
C LEU A 130 -4.68 3.26 6.34
N VAL A 131 -5.03 4.19 7.22
CA VAL A 131 -5.48 5.54 6.87
C VAL A 131 -4.30 6.50 6.98
N ASN A 132 -3.86 7.09 5.87
CA ASN A 132 -2.82 8.12 5.85
C ASN A 132 -3.49 9.49 5.78
N VAL A 133 -3.27 10.30 6.81
CA VAL A 133 -3.78 11.66 6.94
C VAL A 133 -2.63 12.63 6.69
N THR A 134 -2.71 13.42 5.62
CA THR A 134 -1.78 14.53 5.39
C THR A 134 -2.45 15.85 5.75
N VAL A 135 -1.91 16.54 6.77
CA VAL A 135 -2.44 17.82 7.27
C VAL A 135 -1.65 18.98 6.69
N LYS A 136 -2.34 19.97 6.13
CA LYS A 136 -1.78 21.18 5.52
C LYS A 136 -2.46 22.44 6.06
N THR A 137 -1.90 23.61 5.74
CA THR A 137 -2.56 24.91 5.99
C THR A 137 -3.33 25.36 4.76
N ALA A 138 -4.57 25.81 4.95
CA ALA A 138 -5.40 26.43 3.92
C ALA A 138 -5.61 27.94 4.15
N ALA A 139 -6.30 28.59 3.22
CA ALA A 139 -6.84 29.93 3.39
C ALA A 139 -8.36 29.85 3.63
N GLY A 140 -8.88 30.69 4.53
CA GLY A 140 -10.31 30.72 4.86
C GLY A 140 -10.56 31.09 6.32
N VAL A 141 -11.58 30.49 6.92
CA VAL A 141 -11.86 30.50 8.36
C VAL A 141 -11.65 29.09 8.88
N ALA A 142 -11.11 28.93 10.10
CA ALA A 142 -10.98 27.61 10.72
C ALA A 142 -12.37 27.05 11.05
N GLY A 143 -12.70 25.89 10.48
CA GLY A 143 -13.86 25.08 10.82
C GLY A 143 -13.37 23.69 11.20
N ASP A 144 -13.08 22.90 10.17
CA ASP A 144 -12.66 21.50 10.26
C ASP A 144 -11.44 21.28 11.17
N ASN A 145 -11.59 20.42 12.18
CA ASN A 145 -10.52 20.02 13.10
C ASN A 145 -10.56 18.55 13.56
N ALA A 146 -11.43 17.71 13.01
CA ALA A 146 -11.60 16.32 13.41
C ALA A 146 -11.73 15.37 12.22
N ILE A 147 -11.21 14.15 12.39
CA ILE A 147 -11.41 13.03 11.46
C ILE A 147 -12.15 11.93 12.21
N ASN A 148 -13.37 11.64 11.76
CA ASN A 148 -14.26 10.68 12.41
C ASN A 148 -14.26 9.35 11.66
N ILE A 149 -14.18 8.23 12.39
CA ILE A 149 -14.22 6.87 11.85
C ILE A 149 -15.45 6.14 12.39
N GLN A 150 -16.47 5.96 11.54
CA GLN A 150 -17.73 5.30 11.87
C GLN A 150 -17.61 3.77 11.87
N ASP A 151 -18.47 3.10 12.64
CA ASP A 151 -18.69 1.65 12.63
C ASP A 151 -19.16 1.09 11.27
N THR A 152 -19.76 1.93 10.43
CA THR A 152 -20.05 1.60 9.01
C THR A 152 -18.81 1.56 8.12
N GLY A 153 -17.62 1.75 8.68
CA GLY A 153 -16.35 1.86 7.95
C GLY A 153 -16.23 3.12 7.10
N ALA A 154 -17.03 4.15 7.39
CA ALA A 154 -17.02 5.43 6.70
C ALA A 154 -16.12 6.44 7.45
N ILE A 155 -15.31 7.19 6.69
CA ILE A 155 -14.43 8.24 7.24
C ILE A 155 -14.95 9.61 6.81
N TYR A 156 -15.08 10.52 7.77
CA TYR A 156 -15.53 11.90 7.59
C TYR A 156 -14.49 12.90 8.12
N ILE A 157 -14.58 14.14 7.64
CA ILE A 157 -13.88 15.30 8.18
C ILE A 157 -14.96 16.24 8.75
N TYR A 158 -14.71 16.82 9.92
CA TYR A 158 -15.62 17.72 10.68
C TYR A 158 -14.84 18.84 11.36
#